data_AF-A0A848VJ55-F1
#
_entry.id   AF-A0A848VJ55-F1
#
_cell.length_a   1.000
_cell.length_b   1.000
_cell.length_c   1.000
_cell.angle_alpha   90.00
_cell.angle_beta   90.00
_cell.angle_gamma   90.00
#
_symmetry.space_group_name_H-M   'P 1'
#
loop_
_entity.id
_entity.type
_entity.pdbx_description
1 polymer ?
#
loop_
_entity_poly.entity_id
_entity_poly.type
_entity_poly.pdbx_seq_one_letter_code
_entity_poly.pdbx_strand_id
1 'polypeptide(L)'
;MKLDDYTLAAFLSGELPSSKRSTVAAQLVQDAEARETLHLACEALAAALQHGPVQRHLEDRASRPPARPHRLAGDRAAFRSRRGEA
;
A
#
# COMPACT_ATOMS: atom_id res chain seq x y z
N MET A 1 -15.56 21.02 20.27
CA MET A 1 -15.50 20.83 18.81
C MET A 1 -14.32 19.90 18.57
N LYS A 2 -14.52 18.73 17.94
CA LYS A 2 -13.47 17.72 17.73
C LYS A 2 -12.63 18.09 16.50
N LEU A 3 -11.33 17.83 16.53
CA LEU A 3 -10.45 18.01 15.36
C LEU A 3 -10.79 16.96 14.31
N ASP A 4 -11.06 17.40 13.08
CA ASP A 4 -11.30 16.50 11.95
C ASP A 4 -10.00 16.14 11.22
N ASP A 5 -10.01 14.99 10.54
CA ASP A 5 -8.84 14.42 9.86
C ASP A 5 -8.29 15.35 8.77
N TYR A 6 -9.15 16.09 8.07
CA TYR A 6 -8.74 17.01 7.02
C TYR A 6 -7.95 18.19 7.60
N THR A 7 -8.43 18.78 8.71
CA THR A 7 -7.72 19.82 9.43
C THR A 7 -6.38 19.31 9.99
N LEU A 8 -6.33 18.09 10.49
CA LEU A 8 -5.10 17.46 10.99
C LEU A 8 -4.08 17.24 9.86
N ALA A 9 -4.53 16.76 8.69
CA ALA A 9 -3.69 16.57 7.51
C ALA A 9 -3.14 17.91 6.99
N ALA A 10 -3.98 18.94 6.90
CA ALA A 10 -3.56 20.28 6.48
C ALA A 10 -2.61 20.96 7.48
N PHE A 11 -2.73 20.63 8.77
CA PHE A 11 -1.76 21.04 9.79
C PHE A 11 -0.41 20.34 9.59
N LEU A 12 -0.42 19.04 9.30
CA LEU A 12 0.78 18.22 9.08
C LEU A 12 1.51 18.57 7.76
N SER A 13 0.77 18.89 6.69
CA SER A 13 1.34 19.37 5.42
C SER A 13 1.84 20.81 5.46
N GLY A 14 1.48 21.57 6.50
CA GLY A 14 1.81 22.99 6.62
C GLY A 14 0.95 23.93 5.76
N GLU A 15 -0.10 23.42 5.11
CA GLU A 15 -1.03 24.20 4.28
C GLU A 15 -2.03 25.03 5.11
N LEU A 16 -2.08 24.80 6.42
CA LEU A 16 -2.97 25.54 7.30
C LEU A 16 -2.54 27.01 7.45
N PRO A 17 -3.47 27.98 7.29
CA PRO A 17 -3.20 29.39 7.56
C PRO A 17 -2.64 29.62 8.97
N SER A 18 -1.73 30.58 9.12
CA SER A 18 -1.07 30.89 10.41
C SER A 18 -2.06 31.17 11.54
N SER A 19 -3.18 31.85 11.23
CA SER A 19 -4.27 32.12 12.18
C SER A 19 -4.97 30.87 12.71
N LYS A 20 -5.02 29.78 11.93
CA LYS A 20 -5.63 28.51 12.33
C LYS A 20 -4.64 27.57 13.02
N ARG A 21 -3.34 27.70 12.74
CA ARG A 21 -2.31 26.82 13.31
C ARG A 21 -2.24 26.92 14.84
N SER A 22 -2.32 28.13 15.38
CA SER A 22 -2.34 28.33 16.84
C SER A 22 -3.59 27.71 17.49
N THR A 23 -4.74 27.79 16.84
CA THR A 23 -5.98 27.16 17.32
C THR A 23 -5.88 25.63 17.32
N VAL A 24 -5.38 25.04 16.22
CA VAL A 24 -5.18 23.58 16.13
C VAL A 24 -4.16 23.10 17.17
N ALA A 25 -3.05 23.82 17.34
CA ALA A 25 -2.06 23.51 18.37
C ALA A 25 -2.66 23.54 19.78
N ALA A 26 -3.48 24.55 20.10
CA ALA A 26 -4.17 24.64 21.39
C ALA A 26 -5.17 23.49 21.60
N GLN A 27 -5.87 23.06 20.55
CA GLN A 27 -6.80 21.93 20.60
C GLN A 27 -6.07 20.59 20.80
N LEU A 28 -4.94 20.38 20.12
CA LEU A 28 -4.10 19.20 20.31
C LEU A 28 -3.61 19.04 21.75
N VAL A 29 -3.38 20.13 22.49
CA VAL A 29 -3.02 20.05 23.92
C VAL A 29 -4.14 19.44 24.76
N GLN A 30 -5.40 19.68 24.39
CA GLN A 30 -6.57 19.23 25.14
C GLN A 30 -7.10 17.86 24.69
N ASP A 31 -6.77 17.42 23.48
CA ASP A 31 -7.29 16.20 22.87
C ASP A 31 -6.19 15.13 22.73
N ALA A 32 -6.25 14.09 23.57
CA ALA A 32 -5.27 13.01 23.57
C ALA A 32 -5.37 12.11 22.33
N GLU A 33 -6.59 11.84 21.87
CA GLU A 33 -6.86 11.01 20.69
C GLU A 33 -6.28 11.69 19.44
N ALA A 34 -6.51 13.00 19.30
CA ALA A 34 -5.96 13.76 18.18
C ALA A 34 -4.42 13.80 18.17
N ARG A 35 -3.78 13.83 19.35
CA ARG A 35 -2.30 13.74 19.45
C ARG A 35 -1.79 12.38 19.01
N GLU A 36 -2.47 11.30 19.40
CA GLU A 36 -2.09 9.95 19.01
C GLU A 36 -2.20 9.76 17.49
N THR A 37 -3.30 10.23 16.90
CA THR A 37 -3.47 10.22 15.44
C THR A 37 -2.36 11.02 14.73
N LEU A 38 -2.03 12.21 15.23
CA LEU A 38 -0.97 13.04 14.66
C LEU A 38 0.40 12.35 14.77
N HIS A 39 0.67 11.71 15.90
CA HIS A 39 1.90 10.96 16.14
C HIS A 39 2.04 9.80 15.15
N LEU A 40 1.00 8.96 15.00
CA LEU A 40 0.99 7.85 14.04
C LEU A 40 1.19 8.34 12.59
N ALA A 41 0.57 9.47 12.22
CA ALA A 41 0.75 10.05 10.89
C ALA A 41 2.21 10.49 10.65
N CYS A 42 2.86 11.08 11.65
CA CYS A 42 4.28 11.43 11.59
C CYS A 42 5.18 10.19 11.47
N GLU A 43 4.88 9.12 12.22
CA GLU A 43 5.63 7.85 12.12
C GLU A 43 5.48 7.21 10.74
N ALA A 44 4.25 7.17 10.21
CA ALA A 44 3.99 6.63 8.88
C ALA A 44 4.72 7.42 7.78
N LEU A 45 4.73 8.76 7.88
CA LEU A 45 5.49 9.62 6.96
C LEU A 45 7.00 9.36 7.08
N ALA A 46 7.54 9.29 8.30
CA ALA A 46 8.95 9.00 8.52
C ALA A 46 9.35 7.63 7.96
N ALA A 47 8.52 6.61 8.15
CA ALA A 47 8.72 5.29 7.57
C ALA A 47 8.70 5.33 6.04
N ALA A 48 7.74 6.03 5.43
CA ALA A 48 7.66 6.20 3.98
C ALA A 48 8.91 6.89 3.40
N LEU A 49 9.46 7.89 4.09
CA LEU A 49 10.68 8.57 3.67
C LEU A 49 11.92 7.66 3.78
N GLN A 50 11.99 6.81 4.82
CA GLN A 50 13.10 5.89 5.02
C GLN A 50 13.12 4.74 4.00
N HIS A 51 11.96 4.26 3.57
CA HIS A 51 11.86 3.19 2.58
C HIS A 51 11.93 3.69 1.13
N GLY A 52 12.08 5.00 0.92
CA GLY A 52 12.00 5.64 -0.39
C GLY A 52 10.58 5.54 -0.99
N PRO A 53 10.30 6.22 -2.12
CA PRO A 53 9.02 6.04 -2.78
C PRO A 53 8.83 4.54 -3.06
N VAL A 54 7.72 3.97 -2.60
CA VAL A 54 7.28 2.60 -2.86
C VAL A 54 6.95 2.48 -4.35
N GLN A 55 7.97 2.53 -5.20
CA GLN A 55 7.86 2.61 -6.65
C GLN A 55 8.68 1.51 -7.33
N ARG A 56 9.13 0.48 -6.60
CA ARG A 56 9.92 -0.64 -7.15
C ARG A 56 9.27 -2.03 -7.11
N HIS A 57 8.01 -2.15 -6.71
CA HIS A 57 7.33 -3.46 -6.73
C HIS A 57 6.14 -3.57 -7.68
N LEU A 58 5.76 -2.49 -8.37
CA LEU A 58 4.72 -2.54 -9.41
C LEU A 58 5.29 -2.86 -10.80
N GLU A 59 6.56 -2.57 -11.07
CA GLU A 59 7.15 -2.75 -12.40
C GLU A 59 7.69 -4.16 -12.68
N ASP A 60 7.93 -4.99 -11.65
CA ASP A 60 8.52 -6.33 -11.82
C ASP A 60 7.48 -7.41 -12.23
N ARG A 61 6.19 -7.05 -12.32
CA ARG A 61 5.16 -7.93 -12.88
C ARG A 61 4.95 -7.75 -14.39
N ALA A 62 5.38 -6.63 -14.98
CA ALA A 62 5.18 -6.36 -16.40
C ALA A 62 6.23 -7.05 -17.29
N SER A 63 7.41 -7.33 -16.76
CA SER A 63 8.53 -7.92 -17.52
C SER A 63 8.64 -9.44 -17.41
N ARG A 64 7.70 -10.11 -16.72
CA ARG A 64 7.72 -11.57 -16.60
C ARG A 64 7.24 -12.17 -17.92
N PRO A 65 8.10 -12.83 -18.72
CA PRO A 65 7.65 -13.50 -19.93
C PRO A 65 6.56 -14.49 -19.55
N PRO A 66 5.46 -14.61 -20.33
CA PRO A 66 4.43 -15.59 -20.02
C PRO A 66 5.10 -16.95 -19.91
N ALA A 67 4.91 -17.61 -18.76
CA ALA A 67 5.37 -18.97 -18.55
C ALA A 67 4.84 -19.79 -19.73
N ARG A 68 5.72 -20.19 -20.64
CA ARG A 68 5.36 -21.05 -21.76
C ARG A 68 4.66 -22.26 -21.16
N PRO A 69 3.41 -22.58 -21.54
CA PRO A 69 2.79 -23.79 -21.07
C PRO A 69 3.69 -24.94 -21.52
N HIS A 70 4.32 -25.60 -20.55
CA HIS A 70 5.02 -26.85 -20.78
C HIS A 70 4.03 -27.77 -21.49
N ARG A 71 4.39 -28.18 -22.70
CA ARG A 71 3.63 -29.15 -23.50
C ARG A 71 3.32 -30.36 -22.63
N LEU A 72 2.08 -30.45 -22.15
CA LEU A 72 1.44 -31.71 -21.79
C LEU A 72 1.10 -32.44 -23.09
N ALA A 73 2.14 -32.86 -23.81
CA ALA A 73 2.05 -33.69 -25.00
C ALA A 73 2.91 -34.93 -24.76
N GLY A 74 2.52 -35.74 -23.78
CA GLY A 74 3.22 -36.98 -23.44
C GLY A 74 2.28 -38.17 -23.22
N ASP A 75 1.15 -37.97 -22.53
CA ASP A 75 0.48 -39.13 -21.92
C ASP A 75 -0.81 -39.61 -22.64
N ARG A 76 -1.08 -39.14 -23.87
CA ARG A 76 -2.25 -39.61 -24.63
C ARG A 76 -1.97 -40.79 -25.57
N ALA A 77 -0.71 -41.22 -25.73
CA ALA A 77 -0.33 -42.33 -26.59
C ALA A 77 -0.42 -43.71 -25.91
N ALA A 78 -0.37 -43.80 -24.58
CA ALA A 78 -0.33 -45.08 -23.88
C ALA A 78 -1.69 -45.81 -23.80
N PHE A 79 -2.82 -45.11 -24.00
CA PHE A 79 -4.15 -45.71 -23.81
C PHE A 79 -4.74 -46.37 -25.07
N ARG A 80 -4.12 -46.21 -26.25
CA ARG A 80 -4.62 -46.81 -27.52
C ARG A 80 -3.91 -48.10 -27.94
N SER A 81 -2.86 -48.54 -27.24
CA SER A 81 -2.19 -49.83 -27.54
C SER A 81 -2.73 -51.04 -26.77
N ARG A 82 -3.75 -50.89 -25.90
CA ARG A 82 -4.36 -52.02 -25.15
C ARG A 82 -5.79 -52.37 -25.57
N ARG A 83 -6.21 -51.98 -26.78
CA ARG A 83 -7.52 -52.34 -27.32
C ARG A 83 -7.41 -52.60 -28.82
N GLY A 84 -6.66 -53.64 -29.17
CA GLY A 84 -6.42 -53.99 -30.56
C GLY A 84 -5.44 -55.13 -30.74
N GLU A 85 -5.52 -56.17 -29.93
CA GLU A 85 -5.10 -57.52 -30.33
C GLU A 85 -6.14 -58.50 -29.79
N ALA A 86 -6.34 -59.55 -30.58
CA ALA A 86 -7.44 -60.51 -30.59
C ALA A 86 -7.67 -61.26 -29.27
#